data_AF-A0A853F8Z0-F1
#
_entry.id   AF-A0A853F8Z0-F1
#
_cell.length_a   1.000
_cell.length_b   1.000
_cell.length_c   1.000
_cell.angle_alpha   90.00
_cell.angle_beta   90.00
_cell.angle_gamma   90.00
#
_symmetry.space_group_name_H-M   'P 1'
#
loop_
_entity.id
_entity.type
_entity.pdbx_description
1 polymer ?
#
loop_
_entity_poly.entity_id
_entity_poly.type
_entity_poly.pdbx_seq_one_letter_code
_entity_poly.pdbx_strand_id
1 'polypeptide(L)'
;MSQLTTETVTEPVTCFEDDAQRLWVSTRKLLAEGRGNVVSELAIQQLLAAAVRLYANKMDTENRYFSPVRDDSGLTVTDVAVVATELLRSVDLSLFDLSMWASRPREDEMIDRSNG
;
A
#
# COMPACT_ATOMS: atom_id res chain seq x y z
N MET A 1 8.72 3.36 -42.99
CA MET A 1 9.38 2.73 -41.82
C MET A 1 9.57 3.79 -40.74
N SER A 2 8.81 3.68 -39.65
CA SER A 2 9.17 4.20 -38.32
C SER A 2 8.09 3.75 -37.34
N GLN A 3 8.30 2.58 -36.76
CA GLN A 3 7.60 2.14 -35.55
C GLN A 3 8.42 2.69 -34.38
N LEU A 4 7.90 3.71 -33.69
CA LEU A 4 8.53 4.30 -32.52
C LEU A 4 8.00 3.59 -31.27
N THR A 5 8.75 2.57 -30.84
CA THR A 5 8.95 2.10 -29.45
C THR A 5 7.84 2.38 -28.41
N THR A 6 6.96 1.40 -28.21
CA THR A 6 6.12 1.25 -26.99
C THR A 6 6.77 0.27 -25.99
N GLU A 7 8.07 0.00 -26.11
CA GLU A 7 8.73 -1.13 -25.44
C GLU A 7 9.48 -0.74 -24.16
N THR A 8 9.72 0.56 -23.92
CA THR A 8 10.64 1.02 -22.84
C THR A 8 9.98 1.38 -21.51
N VAL A 9 8.65 1.48 -21.42
CA VAL A 9 7.94 1.74 -20.15
C VAL A 9 7.62 0.44 -19.40
N THR A 10 7.59 -0.70 -20.10
CA THR A 10 7.17 -1.99 -19.53
C THR A 10 8.27 -2.67 -18.72
N GLU A 11 9.54 -2.58 -19.15
CA GLU A 11 10.70 -3.16 -18.45
C GLU A 11 10.94 -2.66 -17.01
N PRO A 12 10.83 -1.35 -16.69
CA PRO A 12 11.01 -0.90 -15.31
C PRO A 12 9.87 -1.34 -14.38
N VAL A 13 8.64 -1.50 -14.90
CA VAL A 13 7.48 -1.94 -14.10
C VAL A 13 7.58 -3.41 -13.76
N THR A 14 7.96 -4.27 -14.72
CA THR A 14 8.11 -5.71 -14.47
C THR A 14 9.22 -6.01 -13.48
N CYS A 15 10.35 -5.30 -13.54
CA CYS A 15 11.43 -5.42 -12.56
C CYS A 15 10.96 -5.04 -11.15
N PHE A 16 10.16 -3.97 -11.03
CA PHE A 16 9.57 -3.57 -9.75
C PHE A 16 8.58 -4.61 -9.19
N GLU A 17 7.72 -5.18 -10.04
CA GLU A 17 6.78 -6.24 -9.64
C GLU A 17 7.51 -7.51 -9.18
N ASP A 18 8.59 -7.89 -9.87
CA ASP A 18 9.45 -9.00 -9.47
C ASP A 18 10.12 -8.76 -8.12
N ASP A 19 10.64 -7.55 -7.89
CA ASP A 19 11.24 -7.17 -6.62
C ASP A 19 10.22 -7.12 -5.48
N ALA A 20 9.00 -6.62 -5.74
CA ALA A 20 7.90 -6.67 -4.79
C ALA A 20 7.56 -8.12 -4.39
N GLN A 21 7.51 -9.03 -5.37
CA GLN A 21 7.26 -10.45 -5.12
C GLN A 21 8.40 -11.11 -4.34
N ARG A 22 9.67 -10.81 -4.67
CA ARG A 22 10.84 -11.33 -3.95
C ARG A 22 10.87 -10.86 -2.49
N LEU A 23 10.56 -9.58 -2.27
CA LEU A 23 10.45 -9.01 -0.94
C LEU A 23 9.31 -9.66 -0.14
N TRP A 24 8.15 -9.87 -0.76
CA TRP A 24 7.01 -10.52 -0.13
C TRP A 24 7.37 -11.91 0.42
N VAL A 25 7.96 -12.75 -0.44
CA VAL A 25 8.39 -14.11 -0.08
C VAL A 25 9.44 -14.07 1.03
N SER A 26 10.43 -13.19 0.92
CA SER A 26 11.52 -13.07 1.89
C SER A 26 11.03 -12.58 3.26
N THR A 27 10.12 -11.61 3.28
CA THR A 27 9.54 -11.06 4.52
C THR A 27 8.74 -12.12 5.26
N ARG A 28 7.88 -12.87 4.55
CA ARG A 28 7.10 -13.97 5.17
C ARG A 28 8.01 -15.03 5.77
N LYS A 29 9.09 -15.39 5.07
CA LYS A 29 10.07 -16.35 5.58
C LYS A 29 10.75 -15.84 6.86
N LEU A 30 11.24 -14.60 6.85
CA LEU A 30 11.90 -14.00 8.02
C LEU A 30 10.98 -13.90 9.24
N LEU A 31 9.71 -13.51 9.04
CA LEU A 31 8.72 -13.44 10.12
C LEU A 31 8.35 -14.83 10.66
N ALA A 32 8.18 -15.83 9.78
CA ALA A 32 7.93 -17.21 10.19
C ALA A 32 9.10 -17.82 10.99
N GLU A 33 10.33 -17.40 10.69
CA GLU A 33 11.54 -17.78 11.43
C GLU A 33 11.74 -16.98 12.74
N GLY A 34 10.88 -16.00 13.05
CA GLY A 34 11.03 -15.12 14.22
C GLY A 34 12.19 -14.13 14.11
N ARG A 35 12.69 -13.88 12.89
CA ARG A 35 13.88 -13.07 12.60
C ARG A 35 13.53 -11.69 12.05
N GLY A 36 12.33 -11.17 12.30
CA GLY A 36 11.93 -9.84 11.82
C GLY A 36 12.87 -8.72 12.30
N ASN A 37 13.49 -8.89 13.47
CA ASN A 37 14.41 -7.92 14.07
C ASN A 37 15.77 -7.77 13.34
N VAL A 38 16.11 -8.64 12.38
CA VAL A 38 17.37 -8.50 11.62
C VAL A 38 17.24 -7.55 10.43
N VAL A 39 16.01 -7.19 10.06
CA VAL A 39 15.75 -6.23 8.99
C VAL A 39 16.03 -4.83 9.52
N SER A 40 16.81 -4.03 8.78
CA SER A 40 17.14 -2.67 9.21
C SER A 40 15.90 -1.77 9.22
N GLU A 41 15.83 -0.87 10.18
CA GLU A 41 14.76 0.13 10.29
C GLU A 41 14.64 0.97 9.01
N LEU A 42 15.79 1.36 8.43
CA LEU A 42 15.82 2.13 7.18
C LEU A 42 15.16 1.38 6.02
N ALA A 43 15.37 0.07 5.90
CA ALA A 43 14.71 -0.73 4.87
C ALA A 43 13.19 -0.73 5.09
N ILE A 44 12.73 -0.95 6.33
CA ILE A 44 11.31 -0.91 6.67
C ILE A 44 10.68 0.45 6.35
N GLN A 45 11.38 1.55 6.69
CA GLN A 45 10.94 2.91 6.40
C GLN A 45 10.81 3.17 4.90
N GLN A 46 11.81 2.76 4.10
CA GLN A 46 11.78 2.91 2.64
C GLN A 46 10.62 2.13 2.01
N LEU A 47 10.40 0.90 2.47
CA LEU A 47 9.32 0.05 1.98
C LEU A 47 7.94 0.62 2.31
N LEU A 48 7.73 1.05 3.56
CA LEU A 48 6.48 1.69 3.97
C LEU A 48 6.22 2.97 3.18
N ALA A 49 7.23 3.83 3.03
CA ALA A 49 7.09 5.07 2.27
C ALA A 49 6.72 4.82 0.81
N ALA A 50 7.39 3.87 0.15
CA ALA A 50 7.10 3.50 -1.23
C ALA A 50 5.68 2.93 -1.38
N ALA A 51 5.29 1.97 -0.53
CA ALA A 51 3.99 1.33 -0.58
C ALA A 51 2.85 2.32 -0.33
N VAL A 52 2.96 3.18 0.69
CA VAL A 52 1.95 4.20 1.02
C VAL A 52 1.80 5.19 -0.13
N ARG A 53 2.91 5.67 -0.71
CA ARG A 53 2.87 6.61 -1.84
C ARG A 53 2.26 6.00 -3.10
N LEU A 54 2.59 4.75 -3.41
CA LEU A 54 2.00 4.04 -4.55
C LEU A 54 0.51 3.80 -4.36
N TYR A 55 0.10 3.36 -3.16
CA TYR A 55 -1.31 3.13 -2.85
C TYR A 55 -2.12 4.42 -2.97
N ALA A 56 -1.67 5.50 -2.33
CA ALA A 56 -2.34 6.80 -2.38
C ALA A 56 -2.46 7.31 -3.83
N ASN A 57 -1.37 7.26 -4.60
CA ASN A 57 -1.39 7.70 -6.00
C ASN A 57 -2.36 6.88 -6.86
N LYS A 58 -2.43 5.55 -6.64
CA LYS A 58 -3.31 4.67 -7.39
C LYS A 58 -4.79 4.91 -7.04
N MET A 59 -5.09 5.13 -5.76
CA MET A 59 -6.45 5.51 -5.31
C MET A 59 -6.89 6.86 -5.89
N ASP A 60 -5.99 7.84 -5.96
CA ASP A 60 -6.28 9.15 -6.54
C ASP A 60 -6.48 9.08 -8.06
N THR A 61 -5.83 8.13 -8.76
CA THR A 61 -5.81 8.07 -10.23
C THR A 61 -6.88 7.14 -10.81
N GLU A 62 -7.13 5.98 -10.18
CA GLU A 62 -8.00 4.93 -10.76
C GLU A 62 -9.47 5.07 -10.40
N ASN A 63 -9.83 6.02 -9.53
CA ASN A 63 -11.20 6.29 -9.06
C ASN A 63 -12.02 5.04 -8.71
N ARG A 64 -11.32 4.00 -8.27
CA ARG A 64 -11.86 2.67 -7.99
C ARG A 64 -11.21 2.17 -6.72
N TYR A 65 -12.01 1.58 -5.83
CA TYR A 65 -11.48 0.94 -4.65
C TYR A 65 -10.73 -0.36 -4.99
N PHE A 66 -9.54 -0.52 -4.43
CA PHE A 66 -8.93 -1.83 -4.21
C PHE A 66 -8.40 -1.91 -2.78
N SER A 67 -8.46 -3.12 -2.21
CA SER A 67 -7.97 -3.36 -0.86
C SER A 67 -6.47 -3.05 -0.77
N PRO A 68 -6.01 -2.26 0.24
CA PRO A 68 -4.59 -1.97 0.43
C PRO A 68 -3.77 -3.22 0.78
N VAL A 69 -4.43 -4.27 1.25
CA VAL A 69 -3.80 -5.52 1.71
C VAL A 69 -4.45 -6.71 1.03
N ARG A 70 -3.64 -7.73 0.73
CA ARG A 70 -4.12 -9.02 0.22
C ARG A 70 -4.82 -9.80 1.33
N ASP A 71 -5.80 -10.62 0.96
CA ASP A 71 -6.52 -11.49 1.90
C ASP A 71 -5.59 -12.49 2.60
N ASP A 72 -4.55 -12.95 1.91
CA ASP A 72 -3.56 -13.90 2.43
C ASP A 72 -2.39 -13.23 3.16
N SER A 73 -2.56 -11.96 3.58
CA SER A 73 -1.46 -11.17 4.12
C SER A 73 -0.97 -11.62 5.50
N GLY A 74 -1.84 -12.26 6.29
CA GLY A 74 -1.54 -12.62 7.68
C GLY A 74 -1.50 -11.41 8.64
N LEU A 75 -1.88 -10.21 8.18
CA LEU A 75 -1.95 -9.03 9.03
C LEU A 75 -3.08 -9.16 10.06
N THR A 76 -2.75 -8.87 11.31
CA THR A 76 -3.71 -8.81 12.40
C THR A 76 -4.27 -7.40 12.58
N VAL A 77 -5.38 -7.29 13.30
CA VAL A 77 -5.93 -5.99 13.72
C VAL A 77 -4.89 -5.16 14.47
N THR A 78 -4.06 -5.81 15.30
CA THR A 78 -3.00 -5.16 16.06
C THR A 78 -1.92 -4.58 15.15
N ASP A 79 -1.49 -5.31 14.13
CA ASP A 79 -0.47 -4.83 13.18
C ASP A 79 -0.94 -3.55 12.48
N VAL A 80 -2.19 -3.57 11.99
CA VAL A 80 -2.79 -2.41 11.32
C VAL A 80 -2.94 -1.24 12.28
N ALA A 81 -3.40 -1.48 13.51
CA ALA A 81 -3.57 -0.43 14.51
C ALA A 81 -2.24 0.25 14.85
N VAL A 82 -1.18 -0.54 15.10
CA VAL A 82 0.17 -0.01 15.40
C VAL A 82 0.67 0.84 14.24
N VAL A 83 0.68 0.30 13.02
CA VAL A 83 1.19 1.03 11.85
C VAL A 83 0.38 2.29 11.58
N ALA A 84 -0.96 2.21 11.65
CA ALA A 84 -1.81 3.38 11.45
C ALA A 84 -1.52 4.48 12.48
N THR A 85 -1.43 4.13 13.77
CA THR A 85 -1.15 5.12 14.82
C THR A 85 0.24 5.74 14.69
N GLU A 86 1.26 4.97 14.35
CA GLU A 86 2.62 5.48 14.19
C GLU A 86 2.77 6.33 12.93
N LEU A 87 2.08 5.99 11.84
CA LEU A 87 2.05 6.83 10.64
C LEU A 87 1.41 8.19 10.94
N LEU A 88 0.28 8.22 11.64
CA LEU A 88 -0.38 9.47 12.04
C LEU A 88 0.55 10.33 12.91
N ARG A 89 1.20 9.72 13.91
CA ARG A 89 2.17 10.40 14.78
C ARG A 89 3.38 10.94 14.00
N SER A 90 3.84 10.22 12.97
CA SER A 90 5.02 10.62 12.18
C SER A 90 4.81 11.89 11.36
N VAL A 91 3.56 12.23 11.03
CA VAL A 91 3.19 13.42 10.24
C VAL A 91 2.40 14.45 11.06
N ASP A 92 2.35 14.29 12.38
CA ASP A 92 1.59 15.13 13.30
C ASP A 92 0.10 15.29 12.92
N LEU A 93 -0.52 14.20 12.44
CA LEU A 93 -1.93 14.18 12.05
C LEU A 93 -2.80 13.65 13.18
N SER A 94 -3.77 14.45 13.62
CA SER A 94 -4.71 14.04 14.66
C SER A 94 -5.81 13.11 14.11
N LEU A 95 -6.36 12.24 14.98
CA LEU A 95 -7.52 11.40 14.62
C LEU A 95 -8.77 12.23 14.28
N PHE A 96 -8.90 13.41 14.90
CA PHE A 96 -10.00 14.33 14.58
C PHE A 96 -9.88 14.82 13.13
N ASP A 97 -8.69 15.26 12.73
CA ASP A 97 -8.45 15.70 11.35
C ASP A 97 -8.67 14.54 10.38
N LEU A 98 -8.13 13.35 10.69
CA LEU A 98 -8.33 12.14 9.89
C LEU A 98 -9.82 11.81 9.67
N SER A 99 -10.68 12.04 10.67
CA SER A 99 -12.11 11.77 10.56
C SER A 99 -12.79 12.57 9.44
N MET A 100 -12.27 13.75 9.10
CA MET A 100 -12.77 14.56 7.97
C MET A 100 -12.49 13.91 6.61
N TRP A 101 -11.36 13.20 6.47
CA TRP A 101 -11.07 12.41 5.27
C TRP A 101 -11.86 11.10 5.23
N ALA A 102 -12.01 10.42 6.37
CA ALA A 102 -12.77 9.18 6.47
C ALA A 102 -14.27 9.33 6.14
N SER A 103 -14.80 10.55 6.29
CA SER A 103 -16.20 10.87 6.00
C SER A 103 -16.49 11.13 4.51
N ARG A 104 -15.47 11.14 3.64
CA ARG A 104 -15.66 11.32 2.21
C ARG A 104 -16.32 10.05 1.64
N PRO A 105 -17.49 10.16 0.98
CA PRO A 105 -18.12 9.01 0.33
C PRO A 105 -17.15 8.37 -0.66
N ARG A 106 -17.02 7.04 -0.62
CA ARG A 106 -16.35 6.33 -1.71
C ARG A 106 -17.31 6.28 -2.88
N GLU A 107 -16.85 6.57 -4.08
CA GLU A 107 -17.74 6.60 -5.26
C GLU A 107 -18.46 5.25 -5.49
N ASP A 108 -17.79 4.14 -5.18
CA ASP A 108 -18.38 2.79 -5.22
C ASP A 108 -19.56 2.61 -4.23
N GLU A 109 -19.54 3.28 -3.07
CA GLU A 109 -20.66 3.28 -2.11
C GLU A 109 -21.81 4.19 -2.57
N MET A 110 -21.56 5.16 -3.44
CA MET A 110 -22.60 6.04 -3.99
C MET A 110 -23.43 5.35 -5.07
N ILE A 111 -22.85 4.42 -5.83
CA ILE A 111 -23.56 3.62 -6.85
C ILE A 111 -24.58 2.67 -6.20
N ASP A 112 -24.25 2.07 -5.06
CA ASP A 112 -25.16 1.16 -4.32
C ASP A 112 -26.37 1.91 -3.72
N ARG A 113 -26.17 3.12 -3.21
CA ARG A 113 -27.24 3.94 -2.60
C ARG A 113 -28.22 4.56 -3.61
N SER A 114 -27.88 4.57 -4.89
CA SER A 114 -28.75 5.12 -5.95
C SER A 114 -29.77 4.12 -6.48
N ASN A 115 -29.68 2.83 -6.09
CA ASN A 115 -30.51 1.74 -6.59
C ASN A 115 -31.46 1.13 -5.53
N GLY A 116 -31.64 1.82 -4.38
CA GLY A 116 -32.50 1.42 -3.27
C GLY A 116 -33.70 2.33 -3.06
#